data_AF-A0A7L4GCJ5-F1
#
_entry.id   AF-A0A7L4GCJ5-F1
#
_cell.length_a   1.000
_cell.length_b   1.000
_cell.length_c   1.000
_cell.angle_alpha   90.00
_cell.angle_beta   90.00
_cell.angle_gamma   90.00
#
_symmetry.space_group_name_H-M   'P 1'
#
loop_
_entity.id
_entity.type
_entity.pdbx_description
1 polymer ?
#
loop_
_entity_poly.entity_id
_entity_poly.type
_entity_poly.pdbx_seq_one_letter_code
_entity_poly.pdbx_strand_id
1 'polypeptide(L)'
;ILLLIRNPKDIATSFYHFSNKMSPLPSYETWDDFFVAFMTKKMPWGCYFEYLSKWNKYADDENVMTITYEELKENLIQGVKNIDAFFGFSLTEKELQSVVERSSFQSMKKNSQKTHGAFGNVLFRKGCVCDWKNLFSEDQNEKMDKAFEEHIGRTKLGTKLKYEVYCKA
;
A
#
# COMPACT_ATOMS: atom_id res chain seq x y z
N ILE A 1 -5.45 13.86 -9.84
CA ILE A 1 -4.86 13.27 -8.61
C ILE A 1 -4.75 11.77 -8.83
N LEU A 2 -3.58 11.17 -8.55
CA LEU A 2 -3.42 9.72 -8.50
C LEU A 2 -3.42 9.26 -7.05
N LEU A 3 -4.42 8.48 -6.66
CA LEU A 3 -4.56 7.90 -5.32
C LEU A 3 -4.09 6.45 -5.34
N LEU A 4 -2.92 6.18 -4.76
CA LEU A 4 -2.41 4.83 -4.55
C LEU A 4 -2.88 4.30 -3.19
N ILE A 5 -3.63 3.20 -3.20
CA ILE A 5 -4.05 2.48 -1.99
C ILE A 5 -3.48 1.05 -1.99
N ARG A 6 -3.52 0.38 -0.84
CA ARG A 6 -3.00 -0.98 -0.67
C ARG A 6 -3.82 -1.70 0.39
N ASN A 7 -3.86 -3.03 0.32
CA ASN A 7 -4.56 -3.80 1.33
C ASN A 7 -4.07 -3.46 2.76
N PRO A 8 -4.98 -3.31 3.73
CA PRO A 8 -4.64 -2.76 5.04
C PRO A 8 -3.75 -3.71 5.87
N LYS A 9 -3.79 -5.02 5.61
CA LYS A 9 -2.97 -6.01 6.32
C LYS A 9 -1.49 -5.85 5.95
N ASP A 10 -1.17 -5.79 4.66
CA ASP A 10 0.20 -5.54 4.21
C ASP A 10 0.68 -4.11 4.50
N ILE A 11 -0.23 -3.13 4.56
CA ILE A 11 0.09 -1.79 5.05
C ILE A 11 0.57 -1.84 6.49
N ALA A 12 -0.17 -2.52 7.38
CA ALA A 12 0.22 -2.68 8.78
C ALA A 12 1.57 -3.39 8.90
N THR A 13 1.78 -4.49 8.17
CA THR A 13 3.06 -5.21 8.14
C THR A 13 4.22 -4.36 7.62
N SER A 14 4.00 -3.59 6.55
CA SER A 14 5.03 -2.70 6.02
C SER A 14 5.36 -1.59 7.00
N PHE A 15 4.34 -1.04 7.68
CA PHE A 15 4.52 0.06 8.61
C PHE A 15 5.21 -0.39 9.90
N TYR A 16 4.89 -1.57 10.45
CA TYR A 16 5.61 -2.13 11.59
C TYR A 16 7.13 -2.18 11.37
N HIS A 17 7.55 -2.68 10.21
CA HIS A 17 8.98 -2.75 9.88
C HIS A 17 9.60 -1.37 9.61
N PHE A 18 8.82 -0.43 9.07
CA PHE A 18 9.27 0.93 8.82
C PHE A 18 9.44 1.71 10.13
N SER A 19 8.45 1.68 11.01
CA SER A 19 8.48 2.39 12.30
C SER A 19 9.65 1.91 13.17
N ASN A 20 9.90 0.60 13.22
CA ASN A 20 10.98 0.03 14.01
C ASN A 20 12.39 0.31 13.48
N LYS A 21 12.52 0.88 12.27
CA LYS A 21 13.81 1.15 11.63
C LYS A 21 14.02 2.62 11.27
N MET A 22 13.05 3.48 11.56
CA MET A 22 13.08 4.89 11.16
C MET A 22 12.81 5.79 12.36
N SER A 23 13.88 6.32 12.95
CA SER A 23 13.78 7.46 13.87
C SER A 23 13.28 8.69 13.09
N PRO A 24 12.32 9.48 13.60
CA PRO A 24 11.84 9.56 14.99
C PRO A 24 10.53 8.81 15.28
N LEU A 25 10.16 7.81 14.47
CA LEU A 25 8.91 7.08 14.69
C LEU A 25 9.00 6.21 15.96
N PRO A 26 7.87 5.96 16.64
CA PRO A 26 7.84 5.00 17.73
C PRO A 26 8.31 3.63 17.25
N SER A 27 9.21 3.02 18.00
CA SER A 27 9.53 1.60 17.87
C SER A 27 8.60 0.79 18.77
N TYR A 28 8.23 -0.39 18.30
CA TYR A 28 7.37 -1.34 18.99
C TYR A 28 8.17 -2.62 19.25
N GLU A 29 8.18 -3.08 20.49
CA GLU A 29 8.92 -4.29 20.89
C GLU A 29 8.33 -5.53 20.23
N THR A 30 7.00 -5.59 20.13
CA THR A 30 6.27 -6.70 19.53
C THR A 30 5.33 -6.25 18.41
N TRP A 31 4.96 -7.21 17.56
CA TRP A 31 3.91 -7.01 16.56
C TRP A 31 2.55 -6.69 17.21
N ASP A 32 2.24 -7.29 18.35
CA ASP A 32 0.96 -7.10 19.04
C ASP A 32 0.81 -5.67 19.54
N ASP A 33 1.87 -5.09 20.12
CA ASP A 33 1.89 -3.69 20.55
C ASP A 33 1.69 -2.74 19.36
N PHE A 34 2.36 -3.03 18.24
CA PHE A 34 2.19 -2.27 17.00
C PHE A 34 0.75 -2.38 16.49
N PHE A 35 0.20 -3.59 16.44
CA PHE A 35 -1.14 -3.84 15.91
C PHE A 35 -2.19 -3.06 16.71
N VAL A 36 -2.11 -3.09 18.04
CA VAL A 36 -2.99 -2.29 18.91
C VAL A 36 -2.85 -0.81 18.58
N ALA A 37 -1.63 -0.28 18.44
CA ALA A 37 -1.43 1.12 18.09
C ALA A 37 -1.98 1.48 16.69
N PHE A 38 -1.76 0.61 15.70
CA PHE A 38 -2.25 0.77 14.33
C PHE A 38 -3.78 0.86 14.28
N MET A 39 -4.46 0.01 15.07
CA MET A 39 -5.91 -0.02 15.15
C MET A 39 -6.51 1.12 15.98
N THR A 40 -5.74 1.76 16.87
CA THR A 40 -6.26 2.74 17.86
C THR A 40 -5.97 4.21 17.55
N LYS A 41 -5.86 4.59 16.26
CA LYS A 41 -5.58 5.98 15.80
C LYS A 41 -4.29 6.60 16.36
N LYS A 42 -3.38 5.79 16.90
CA LYS A 42 -2.11 6.26 17.51
C LYS A 42 -0.95 6.35 16.51
N MET A 43 -1.22 6.12 15.22
CA MET A 43 -0.21 6.30 14.18
C MET A 43 -0.01 7.80 13.88
N PRO A 44 1.21 8.24 13.55
CA PRO A 44 1.49 9.64 13.20
C PRO A 44 0.60 10.23 12.10
N TRP A 45 0.12 9.41 11.17
CA TRP A 45 -0.77 9.81 10.08
C TRP A 45 -2.25 9.48 10.33
N GLY A 46 -2.60 9.08 11.56
CA GLY A 46 -3.96 8.72 11.94
C GLY A 46 -4.38 7.33 11.46
N CYS A 47 -5.70 7.10 11.38
CA CYS A 47 -6.26 5.80 11.03
C CYS A 47 -6.38 5.61 9.51
N TYR A 48 -5.87 4.48 9.02
CA TYR A 48 -5.91 4.14 7.60
C TYR A 48 -7.33 3.99 7.06
N PHE A 49 -8.26 3.43 7.84
CA PHE A 49 -9.66 3.30 7.44
C PHE A 49 -10.38 4.65 7.34
N GLU A 50 -10.06 5.60 8.21
CA GLU A 50 -10.57 6.97 8.09
C GLU A 50 -10.01 7.67 6.85
N TYR A 51 -8.72 7.45 6.55
CA TYR A 51 -8.10 7.95 5.33
C TYR A 51 -8.83 7.41 4.09
N LEU A 52 -9.07 6.10 4.01
CA LEU A 52 -9.83 5.49 2.91
C LEU A 52 -11.26 6.04 2.85
N SER A 53 -11.95 6.17 3.98
CA SER A 53 -13.31 6.70 4.03
C SER A 53 -13.40 8.14 3.54
N LYS A 54 -12.40 8.98 3.87
CA LYS A 54 -12.31 10.36 3.39
C LYS A 54 -12.10 10.40 1.88
N TRP A 55 -11.18 9.60 1.36
CA TRP A 55 -10.90 9.54 -0.08
C TRP A 55 -12.01 8.91 -0.90
N ASN A 56 -12.79 8.00 -0.32
CA ASN A 56 -13.91 7.36 -1.01
C ASN A 56 -14.97 8.37 -1.46
N LYS A 57 -15.05 9.55 -0.83
CA LYS A 57 -15.92 10.66 -1.26
C LYS A 57 -15.59 11.16 -2.67
N TYR A 58 -14.36 10.93 -3.12
CA TYR A 58 -13.85 11.33 -4.44
C TYR A 58 -13.66 10.13 -5.37
N ALA A 59 -14.17 8.94 -5.01
CA ALA A 59 -13.97 7.74 -5.83
C ALA A 59 -14.62 7.84 -7.22
N ASP A 60 -15.56 8.77 -7.40
CA ASP A 60 -16.26 9.06 -8.65
C ASP A 60 -15.84 10.36 -9.32
N ASP A 61 -14.87 11.07 -8.74
CA ASP A 61 -14.34 12.29 -9.36
C ASP A 61 -13.44 11.89 -10.53
N GLU A 62 -13.77 12.38 -11.72
CA GLU A 62 -12.99 12.15 -12.94
C GLU A 62 -11.55 12.67 -12.84
N ASN A 63 -11.29 13.63 -11.95
CA ASN A 63 -9.95 14.15 -11.67
C ASN A 63 -9.20 13.32 -10.62
N VAL A 64 -9.73 12.19 -10.16
CA VAL A 64 -9.11 11.30 -9.18
C VAL A 64 -9.05 9.87 -9.72
N MET A 65 -7.86 9.44 -10.17
CA MET A 65 -7.64 8.03 -10.49
C MET A 65 -7.21 7.28 -9.23
N THR A 66 -7.97 6.24 -8.87
CA THR A 66 -7.55 5.29 -7.83
C THR A 66 -6.86 4.09 -8.48
N ILE A 67 -5.68 3.75 -7.97
CA ILE A 67 -4.93 2.55 -8.32
C ILE A 67 -4.51 1.81 -7.06
N THR A 68 -4.49 0.48 -7.10
CA THR A 68 -4.00 -0.32 -5.97
C THR A 68 -2.57 -0.79 -6.19
N TYR A 69 -1.84 -0.97 -5.09
CA TYR A 69 -0.52 -1.60 -5.11
C TYR A 69 -0.60 -3.01 -5.73
N GLU A 70 -1.67 -3.74 -5.44
CA GLU A 70 -1.89 -5.10 -5.91
C GLU A 70 -2.11 -5.14 -7.43
N GLU A 71 -2.87 -4.21 -8.01
CA GLU A 71 -2.98 -4.07 -9.48
C GLU A 71 -1.62 -3.82 -10.13
N LEU A 72 -0.79 -2.95 -9.53
CA LEU A 72 0.57 -2.69 -10.02
C LEU A 72 1.49 -3.90 -9.90
N LYS A 73 1.25 -4.77 -8.90
CA LYS A 73 2.00 -6.01 -8.70
C LYS A 73 1.57 -7.11 -9.66
N GLU A 74 0.28 -7.17 -10.00
CA GLU A 74 -0.28 -8.13 -10.96
C GLU A 74 0.13 -7.79 -12.40
N ASN A 75 0.02 -6.52 -12.79
CA ASN A 75 0.37 -6.08 -14.14
C ASN A 75 0.87 -4.63 -14.15
N LEU A 76 2.18 -4.49 -13.96
CA LEU A 76 2.84 -3.19 -13.96
C LEU A 76 2.69 -2.44 -15.29
N ILE A 77 2.78 -3.14 -16.44
CA ILE A 77 2.66 -2.52 -17.76
C ILE A 77 1.28 -1.87 -17.91
N GLN A 78 0.22 -2.60 -17.59
CA GLN A 78 -1.14 -2.06 -17.66
C GLN A 78 -1.34 -0.91 -16.67
N GLY A 79 -0.79 -1.03 -15.46
CA GLY A 79 -0.82 0.05 -14.47
C GLY A 79 -0.19 1.34 -14.98
N VAL A 80 0.99 1.25 -15.62
CA VAL A 80 1.66 2.42 -16.21
C VAL A 80 0.86 2.98 -17.39
N LYS A 81 0.29 2.14 -18.26
CA LYS A 81 -0.61 2.59 -19.34
C LYS A 81 -1.83 3.35 -18.82
N ASN A 82 -2.42 2.89 -17.72
CA ASN A 82 -3.55 3.58 -17.09
C ASN A 82 -3.15 4.95 -16.53
N ILE A 83 -1.97 5.02 -15.87
CA ILE A 83 -1.43 6.29 -15.35
C ILE A 83 -1.11 7.26 -16.50
N ASP A 84 -0.49 6.77 -17.57
CA ASP A 84 -0.18 7.54 -18.78
C ASP A 84 -1.45 8.13 -19.41
N ALA A 85 -2.48 7.30 -19.63
CA ALA A 85 -3.75 7.75 -20.17
C ALA A 85 -4.46 8.78 -19.27
N PHE A 86 -4.42 8.59 -17.95
CA PHE A 86 -5.06 9.50 -17.00
C PHE A 86 -4.43 10.89 -16.96
N PHE A 87 -3.09 10.97 -17.03
CA PHE A 87 -2.40 12.26 -17.05
C PHE A 87 -2.17 12.82 -18.45
N GLY A 88 -2.45 12.03 -19.50
CA GLY A 88 -2.28 12.42 -20.90
C GLY A 88 -0.82 12.59 -21.33
N PHE A 89 0.13 11.82 -20.76
CA PHE A 89 1.55 11.97 -21.11
C PHE A 89 1.87 11.46 -22.54
N SER A 90 1.09 10.51 -23.05
CA SER A 90 1.23 9.93 -24.40
C SER A 90 2.59 9.25 -24.61
N LEU A 91 2.95 8.32 -23.71
CA LEU A 91 4.24 7.61 -23.77
C LEU A 91 4.38 6.78 -25.05
N THR A 92 5.57 6.81 -25.64
CA THR A 92 5.96 5.83 -26.67
C THR A 92 6.20 4.45 -26.04
N GLU A 93 6.14 3.39 -26.84
CA GLU A 93 6.41 2.02 -26.36
C GLU A 93 7.80 1.90 -25.70
N LYS A 94 8.80 2.60 -26.23
CA LYS A 94 10.15 2.64 -25.67
C LYS A 94 10.19 3.31 -24.29
N GLU A 95 9.46 4.42 -24.12
CA GLU A 95 9.37 5.12 -22.85
C GLU A 95 8.58 4.29 -21.82
N LEU A 96 7.47 3.69 -22.23
CA LEU A 96 6.69 2.77 -21.40
C LEU A 96 7.56 1.63 -20.86
N GLN A 97 8.29 0.95 -21.75
CA GLN A 97 9.17 -0.15 -21.36
C GLN A 97 10.28 0.33 -20.41
N SER A 98 10.83 1.51 -20.66
CA SER A 98 11.84 2.12 -19.78
C SER A 98 11.28 2.43 -18.39
N VAL A 99 10.07 2.99 -18.30
CA VAL A 99 9.39 3.26 -17.03
C VAL A 99 9.19 1.96 -16.26
N VAL A 100 8.60 0.95 -16.91
CA VAL A 100 8.31 -0.36 -16.29
C VAL A 100 9.56 -1.02 -15.75
N GLU A 101 10.65 -1.04 -16.52
CA GLU A 101 11.93 -1.62 -16.10
C GLU A 101 12.50 -0.88 -14.88
N ARG A 102 12.53 0.45 -14.93
CA ARG A 102 13.11 1.32 -13.88
C ARG A 102 12.28 1.32 -12.60
N SER A 103 10.95 1.19 -12.71
CA SER A 103 10.02 1.11 -11.59
C SER A 103 9.85 -0.30 -11.03
N SER A 104 10.49 -1.31 -11.61
CA SER A 104 10.46 -2.65 -11.05
C SER A 104 11.11 -2.68 -9.66
N PHE A 105 10.60 -3.53 -8.77
CA PHE A 105 11.11 -3.60 -7.40
C PHE A 105 12.61 -3.92 -7.36
N GLN A 106 13.09 -4.81 -8.23
CA GLN A 106 14.51 -5.17 -8.29
C GLN A 106 15.38 -3.99 -8.72
N SER A 107 14.98 -3.26 -9.77
CA SER A 107 15.68 -2.05 -10.22
C SER A 107 15.70 -0.98 -9.15
N MET A 108 14.55 -0.69 -8.53
CA MET A 108 14.46 0.32 -7.47
C MET A 108 15.26 -0.08 -6.23
N LYS A 109 15.19 -1.34 -5.79
CA LYS A 109 15.95 -1.85 -4.64
C LYS A 109 17.45 -1.81 -4.90
N LYS A 110 17.91 -2.22 -6.08
CA LYS A 110 19.32 -2.10 -6.49
C LYS A 110 19.81 -0.65 -6.49
N ASN A 111 18.94 0.29 -6.87
CA ASN A 111 19.26 1.72 -6.89
C ASN A 111 18.98 2.44 -5.56
N SER A 112 18.43 1.74 -4.56
CA SER A 112 17.95 2.36 -3.32
C SER A 112 19.09 2.98 -2.50
N GLN A 113 20.26 2.36 -2.49
CA GLN A 113 21.43 2.91 -1.78
C GLN A 113 21.88 4.25 -2.38
N LYS A 114 21.78 4.41 -3.71
CA LYS A 114 22.14 5.66 -4.38
C LYS A 114 21.12 6.77 -4.13
N THR A 115 19.85 6.41 -4.02
CA THR A 115 18.75 7.37 -3.92
C THR A 115 18.36 7.71 -2.48
N HIS A 116 18.55 6.79 -1.54
CA HIS A 116 18.09 6.89 -0.15
C HIS A 116 19.19 6.56 0.87
N GLY A 117 20.44 6.34 0.44
CA GLY A 117 21.57 6.04 1.31
C GLY A 117 21.35 4.76 2.13
N ALA A 118 21.71 4.82 3.41
CA ALA A 118 21.56 3.71 4.35
C ALA A 118 20.09 3.26 4.53
N PHE A 119 19.12 4.15 4.29
CA PHE A 119 17.70 3.84 4.42
C PHE A 119 17.13 3.03 3.25
N GLY A 120 17.89 2.84 2.16
CA GLY A 120 17.44 2.05 1.02
C GLY A 120 16.97 0.64 1.41
N ASN A 121 17.71 -0.04 2.28
CA ASN A 121 17.35 -1.38 2.77
C ASN A 121 16.15 -1.39 3.74
N VAL A 122 15.83 -0.25 4.36
CA VAL A 122 14.66 -0.09 5.22
C VAL A 122 13.41 0.11 4.37
N LEU A 123 13.48 0.96 3.35
CA LEU A 123 12.36 1.31 2.46
C LEU A 123 12.01 0.16 1.50
N PHE A 124 13.02 -0.53 0.93
CA PHE A 124 12.83 -1.58 -0.07
C PHE A 124 12.95 -2.98 0.54
N ARG A 125 11.98 -3.35 1.38
CA ARG A 125 12.00 -4.61 2.15
C ARG A 125 11.74 -5.86 1.29
N LYS A 126 10.46 -6.16 1.00
CA LYS A 126 10.04 -7.35 0.24
C LYS A 126 9.34 -7.05 -1.10
N GLY A 127 8.52 -5.99 -1.16
CA GLY A 127 7.84 -5.59 -2.40
C GLY A 127 6.85 -6.62 -2.94
N CYS A 128 6.20 -7.38 -2.05
CA CYS A 128 5.24 -8.43 -2.36
C CYS A 128 3.85 -8.15 -1.75
N VAL A 129 2.87 -8.93 -2.18
CA VAL A 129 1.50 -8.96 -1.64
C VAL A 129 1.37 -10.18 -0.71
N CYS A 130 0.51 -10.10 0.31
CA CYS A 130 0.24 -11.14 1.30
C CYS A 130 1.38 -11.45 2.28
N ASP A 131 2.26 -10.48 2.55
CA ASP A 131 3.31 -10.66 3.56
C ASP A 131 2.75 -10.67 4.99
N TRP A 132 1.56 -10.09 5.17
CA TRP A 132 0.83 -10.04 6.43
C TRP A 132 0.60 -11.39 7.09
N LYS A 133 0.52 -12.47 6.30
CA LYS A 133 0.37 -13.85 6.78
C LYS A 133 1.48 -14.31 7.74
N ASN A 134 2.62 -13.64 7.72
CA ASN A 134 3.76 -13.97 8.59
C ASN A 134 3.68 -13.30 9.98
N LEU A 135 2.74 -12.39 10.21
CA LEU A 135 2.65 -11.60 11.45
C LEU A 135 1.29 -11.70 12.13
N PHE A 136 0.19 -11.72 11.37
CA PHE A 136 -1.15 -11.69 11.93
C PHE A 136 -1.49 -13.01 12.62
N SER A 137 -1.99 -12.93 13.86
CA SER A 137 -2.76 -14.03 14.46
C SER A 137 -4.18 -14.08 13.90
N GLU A 138 -4.90 -15.19 14.12
CA GLU A 138 -6.30 -15.34 13.72
C GLU A 138 -7.20 -14.25 14.34
N ASP A 139 -7.08 -14.00 15.64
CA ASP A 139 -7.82 -12.93 16.33
C ASP A 139 -7.57 -11.54 15.74
N GLN A 140 -6.32 -11.23 15.36
CA GLN A 140 -5.97 -9.96 14.73
C GLN A 140 -6.54 -9.88 13.31
N ASN A 141 -6.56 -11.01 12.61
CA ASN A 141 -7.16 -11.15 11.30
C ASN A 141 -8.64 -10.77 11.35
N GLU A 142 -9.40 -11.36 12.28
CA GLU A 142 -10.82 -11.08 12.48
C GLU A 142 -11.09 -9.61 12.86
N LYS A 143 -10.25 -9.04 13.74
CA LYS A 143 -10.35 -7.61 14.11
C LYS A 143 -10.15 -6.69 12.92
N MET A 144 -9.18 -7.00 12.05
CA MET A 144 -8.93 -6.22 10.83
C MET A 144 -10.06 -6.40 9.81
N ASP A 145 -10.59 -7.61 9.65
CA ASP A 145 -11.72 -7.91 8.76
C ASP A 145 -12.96 -7.11 9.18
N LYS A 146 -13.29 -7.15 10.46
CA LYS A 146 -14.39 -6.38 11.03
C LYS A 146 -14.22 -4.88 10.79
N ALA A 147 -13.03 -4.34 11.06
CA ALA A 147 -12.77 -2.92 10.84
C ALA A 147 -12.88 -2.53 9.37
N PHE A 148 -12.40 -3.38 8.45
CA PHE A 148 -12.54 -3.16 7.01
C PHE A 148 -14.02 -3.10 6.60
N GLU A 149 -14.82 -4.09 7.01
CA GLU A 149 -16.24 -4.14 6.68
C GLU A 149 -17.03 -2.94 7.23
N GLU A 150 -16.76 -2.56 8.48
CA GLU A 150 -17.42 -1.43 9.14
C GLU A 150 -17.13 -0.08 8.48
N HIS A 151 -15.90 0.13 7.98
CA HIS A 151 -15.48 1.44 7.49
C HIS A 151 -15.59 1.58 5.97
N ILE A 152 -15.22 0.55 5.21
CA ILE A 152 -14.97 0.70 3.76
C ILE A 152 -15.50 -0.46 2.91
N GLY A 153 -15.86 -1.61 3.49
CA GLY A 153 -16.20 -2.84 2.75
C GLY A 153 -17.30 -2.67 1.68
N ARG A 154 -18.28 -1.80 1.93
CA ARG A 154 -19.40 -1.52 1.00
C ARG A 154 -19.21 -0.27 0.15
N THR A 155 -17.98 0.17 -0.03
CA THR A 155 -17.65 1.38 -0.80
C THR A 155 -16.86 1.07 -2.06
N LYS A 156 -16.75 2.03 -2.97
CA LYS A 156 -15.99 1.87 -4.21
C LYS A 156 -14.51 1.58 -3.95
N LEU A 157 -13.90 2.27 -2.99
CA LEU A 157 -12.51 1.97 -2.61
C LEU A 157 -12.37 0.61 -1.92
N GLY A 158 -13.37 0.19 -1.13
CA GLY A 158 -13.40 -1.15 -0.53
C GLY A 158 -13.42 -2.25 -1.59
N THR A 159 -14.31 -2.14 -2.58
CA THR A 159 -14.35 -3.06 -3.72
C THR A 159 -13.03 -3.05 -4.51
N LYS A 160 -12.45 -1.86 -4.73
CA LYS A 160 -11.20 -1.68 -5.46
C LYS A 160 -10.02 -2.41 -4.82
N LEU A 161 -10.01 -2.53 -3.49
CA LEU A 161 -8.97 -3.25 -2.73
C LEU A 161 -9.03 -4.78 -2.88
N LYS A 162 -10.09 -5.35 -3.48
CA LYS A 162 -10.30 -6.81 -3.64
C LYS A 162 -9.97 -7.59 -2.37
N TYR A 163 -10.51 -7.16 -1.24
CA TYR A 163 -10.14 -7.63 0.10
C TYR A 163 -10.22 -9.16 0.25
N GLU A 164 -11.27 -9.79 -0.28
CA GLU A 164 -11.43 -11.25 -0.28
C GLU A 164 -10.25 -11.99 -0.92
N VAL A 165 -9.64 -11.41 -1.95
CA VAL A 165 -8.52 -12.02 -2.69
C VAL A 165 -7.21 -11.88 -1.93
N TYR A 166 -6.90 -10.70 -1.40
CA TYR A 166 -5.57 -10.42 -0.84
C TYR A 166 -5.50 -10.50 0.69
N CYS A 167 -6.65 -10.51 1.37
CA CYS A 167 -6.71 -10.50 2.83
C CYS A 167 -7.40 -11.71 3.44
N LYS A 168 -8.17 -12.53 2.70
CA LYS A 168 -8.81 -13.74 3.25
C LYS A 168 -8.26 -15.07 2.71
N ALA A 169 -7.52 -15.02 1.60
CA ALA A 169 -6.81 -16.19 1.05
C ALA A 169 -5.62 -16.61 1.92
#